data_AF-A0A2S6IMQ6-F1
#
_entry.id   AF-A0A2S6IMQ6-F1
#
_cell.length_a   1.000
_cell.length_b   1.000
_cell.length_c   1.000
_cell.angle_alpha   90.00
_cell.angle_beta   90.00
_cell.angle_gamma   90.00
#
_symmetry.space_group_name_H-M   'P 1'
#
loop_
_entity.id
_entity.type
_entity.pdbx_description
1 polymer ?
#
loop_
_entity_poly.entity_id
_entity_poly.type
_entity_poly.pdbx_seq_one_letter_code
_entity_poly.pdbx_strand_id
1 'polypeptide(L)'
;MFYFDKSQNLFFSIHIVDYFMLNENLEIDESTTSSYNKKTENEIVSWIKRIEQEDKRIISVPQKGLTDETRKKIEAEKFLDDLSVDIDKTKIWEVEEKISVNIDLTKERTNSGNKKWWKIWK
;
A
#
# COMPACT_ATOMS: atom_id res chain seq x y z
N MET A 1 4.26 1.53 3.72
CA MET A 1 3.62 2.86 3.72
C MET A 1 2.21 2.70 4.27
N PHE A 2 1.69 3.68 5.02
CA PHE A 2 0.39 3.60 5.70
C PHE A 2 -0.60 4.59 5.09
N TYR A 3 -1.85 4.16 4.94
CA TYR A 3 -2.90 4.92 4.28
C TYR A 3 -4.26 4.74 4.98
N PHE A 4 -5.15 5.69 4.72
CA PHE A 4 -6.56 5.63 5.07
C PHE A 4 -7.40 5.82 3.80
N ASP A 5 -8.31 4.88 3.52
CA ASP A 5 -9.29 4.98 2.43
C ASP A 5 -10.64 5.45 2.96
N LYS A 6 -10.97 6.72 2.68
CA LYS A 6 -12.25 7.33 3.06
C LYS A 6 -13.46 6.57 2.52
N SER A 7 -13.34 5.95 1.35
CA SER A 7 -14.48 5.27 0.71
C SER A 7 -14.88 3.99 1.44
N GLN A 8 -13.92 3.38 2.13
CA GLN A 8 -14.09 2.08 2.80
C GLN A 8 -14.05 2.20 4.33
N ASN A 9 -13.75 3.40 4.85
CA ASN A 9 -13.45 3.65 6.25
C ASN A 9 -12.41 2.65 6.77
N LEU A 10 -11.26 2.58 6.08
CA LEU A 10 -10.27 1.52 6.21
C LEU A 10 -8.85 2.07 6.34
N PHE A 11 -8.14 1.69 7.39
CA PHE A 11 -6.69 1.81 7.46
C PHE A 11 -6.03 0.58 6.83
N PHE A 12 -5.00 0.80 6.01
CA PHE A 12 -4.24 -0.26 5.38
C PHE A 12 -2.78 0.16 5.18
N SER A 13 -1.92 -0.81 4.87
CA SER A 13 -0.54 -0.57 4.50
C SER A 13 -0.21 -1.25 3.17
N ILE A 14 0.64 -0.58 2.39
CA ILE A 14 1.29 -1.17 1.21
C ILE A 14 2.77 -1.28 1.53
N HIS A 15 3.30 -2.49 1.45
CA HIS A 15 4.72 -2.74 1.60
C HIS A 15 5.44 -2.44 0.29
N ILE A 16 6.73 -2.12 0.41
CA ILE A 16 7.58 -1.83 -0.75
C ILE A 16 7.64 -3.05 -1.67
N VAL A 17 7.70 -4.24 -1.08
CA VAL A 17 7.75 -5.51 -1.81
C VAL A 17 6.51 -5.75 -2.66
N ASP A 18 5.37 -5.17 -2.30
CA ASP A 18 4.12 -5.32 -3.05
C ASP A 18 4.21 -4.71 -4.44
N TYR A 19 5.01 -3.65 -4.60
CA TYR A 19 5.27 -3.04 -5.92
C TYR A 19 6.12 -3.93 -6.82
N PHE A 20 6.94 -4.83 -6.27
CA PHE A 20 7.73 -5.76 -7.07
C PHE A 20 6.90 -6.88 -7.69
N MET A 21 5.66 -7.10 -7.22
CA MET A 21 4.69 -7.99 -7.86
C MET A 21 4.14 -7.42 -9.17
N LEU A 22 4.33 -6.12 -9.42
CA LEU A 22 3.67 -5.42 -10.53
C LEU A 22 4.60 -5.14 -11.72
N ASN A 23 3.99 -5.04 -12.89
CA ASN A 23 4.57 -4.53 -14.12
C ASN A 23 4.32 -3.01 -14.28
N GLU A 24 4.80 -2.42 -15.37
CA GLU A 24 4.67 -0.97 -15.64
C GLU A 24 3.23 -0.48 -15.82
N ASN A 25 2.29 -1.39 -16.09
CA ASN A 25 0.86 -1.07 -16.20
C ASN A 25 0.13 -1.22 -14.85
N LEU A 26 0.88 -1.42 -13.76
CA LEU A 26 0.37 -1.71 -12.41
C LEU A 26 -0.48 -2.99 -12.38
N GLU A 27 -0.15 -3.96 -13.23
CA GLU A 27 -0.78 -5.29 -13.25
C GLU A 27 0.19 -6.32 -12.70
N ILE A 28 -0.32 -7.45 -12.20
CA ILE A 28 0.52 -8.52 -11.67
C ILE A 28 1.40 -9.04 -12.79
N ASP A 29 2.71 -9.09 -12.54
CA ASP A 29 3.66 -9.52 -13.52
C ASP A 29 3.75 -11.05 -13.59
N GLU A 30 3.72 -11.60 -14.79
CA GLU A 30 3.81 -13.05 -15.04
C GLU A 30 5.13 -13.68 -14.57
N SER A 31 6.18 -12.87 -14.42
CA SER A 31 7.48 -13.28 -13.86
C SER A 31 7.47 -13.31 -12.33
N THR A 32 6.36 -12.97 -11.67
CA THR A 32 6.30 -12.84 -10.22
C THR A 32 5.30 -13.83 -9.62
N THR A 33 5.61 -14.29 -8.41
CA THR A 33 4.66 -15.00 -7.57
C THR A 33 4.69 -14.41 -6.18
N SER A 34 3.54 -14.28 -5.55
CA SER A 34 3.43 -13.79 -4.18
C SER A 34 2.95 -14.90 -3.25
N SER A 35 3.20 -14.75 -1.94
CA SER A 35 2.56 -15.60 -0.93
C SER A 35 1.10 -15.22 -0.68
N TYR A 36 0.63 -14.10 -1.24
CA TYR A 36 -0.75 -13.65 -1.06
C TYR A 36 -1.74 -14.55 -1.78
N ASN A 37 -2.90 -14.78 -1.15
CA ASN A 37 -4.04 -15.30 -1.87
C ASN A 37 -4.55 -14.29 -2.91
N LYS A 38 -5.30 -14.77 -3.90
CA LYS A 38 -5.73 -13.94 -5.05
C LYS A 38 -6.59 -12.73 -4.66
N LYS A 39 -7.38 -12.84 -3.59
CA LYS A 39 -8.22 -11.74 -3.11
C LYS A 39 -7.32 -10.62 -2.59
N THR A 40 -6.36 -10.94 -1.74
CA THR A 40 -5.38 -10.00 -1.20
C THR A 40 -4.55 -9.35 -2.30
N GLU A 41 -4.05 -10.12 -3.27
CA GLU A 41 -3.34 -9.56 -4.43
C GLU A 41 -4.17 -8.49 -5.15
N ASN A 42 -5.46 -8.78 -5.40
CA ASN A 42 -6.34 -7.86 -6.09
C ASN A 42 -6.63 -6.60 -5.26
N GLU A 43 -6.77 -6.71 -3.94
CA GLU A 43 -6.94 -5.57 -3.03
C GLU A 43 -5.71 -4.66 -3.06
N ILE A 44 -4.50 -5.24 -2.93
CA ILE A 44 -3.22 -4.52 -3.00
C ILE A 44 -3.05 -3.81 -4.35
N VAL A 45 -3.26 -4.52 -5.46
CA VAL A 45 -3.19 -3.95 -6.82
C VAL A 45 -4.15 -2.78 -6.97
N SER A 46 -5.38 -2.94 -6.48
CA SER A 46 -6.41 -1.89 -6.53
C SER A 46 -5.98 -0.64 -5.77
N TRP A 47 -5.42 -0.80 -4.56
CA TRP A 47 -4.92 0.34 -3.79
C TRP A 47 -3.72 1.00 -4.44
N ILE A 48 -2.74 0.23 -4.93
CA ILE A 48 -1.57 0.77 -5.64
C ILE A 48 -2.02 1.60 -6.85
N LYS A 49 -2.92 1.06 -7.69
CA LYS A 49 -3.47 1.80 -8.83
C LYS A 49 -4.10 3.12 -8.42
N ARG A 50 -4.90 3.13 -7.36
CA ARG A 50 -5.55 4.35 -6.86
C ARG A 50 -4.57 5.36 -6.28
N ILE A 51 -3.50 4.90 -5.63
CA ILE A 51 -2.41 5.76 -5.13
C ILE A 51 -1.69 6.43 -6.29
N GLU A 52 -1.26 5.65 -7.29
CA GLU A 52 -0.54 6.16 -8.48
C GLU A 52 -1.40 7.10 -9.34
N GLN A 53 -2.73 6.99 -9.24
CA GLN A 53 -3.70 7.87 -9.89
C GLN A 53 -4.08 9.09 -9.03
N GLU A 54 -3.40 9.33 -7.91
CA GLU A 54 -3.67 10.43 -6.99
C GLU A 54 -5.14 10.47 -6.50
N ASP A 55 -5.75 9.32 -6.21
CA ASP A 55 -7.11 9.25 -5.66
C ASP A 55 -7.16 9.98 -4.30
N LYS A 56 -7.78 11.16 -4.29
CA LYS A 56 -7.93 12.05 -3.11
C LYS A 56 -8.66 11.42 -1.92
N ARG A 57 -9.30 10.26 -2.11
CA ARG A 57 -9.94 9.50 -1.04
C ARG A 57 -8.98 8.58 -0.30
N ILE A 58 -7.80 8.31 -0.88
CA ILE A 58 -6.70 7.62 -0.20
C ILE A 58 -5.77 8.69 0.38
N ILE A 59 -5.65 8.68 1.70
CA ILE A 59 -4.88 9.68 2.44
C ILE A 59 -3.69 8.99 3.08
N SER A 60 -2.50 9.49 2.82
CA SER A 60 -1.29 8.99 3.48
C SER A 60 -1.31 9.36 4.96
N VAL A 61 -1.02 8.37 5.82
CA VAL A 61 -0.87 8.61 7.25
C VAL A 61 0.54 9.13 7.51
N PRO A 62 0.71 10.36 8.03
CA PRO A 62 2.03 10.97 8.16
C PRO A 62 2.87 10.27 9.23
N GLN A 63 4.07 9.83 8.85
CA GLN A 63 5.05 9.26 9.76
C GLN A 63 5.98 10.36 10.28
N LYS A 64 5.63 10.97 11.42
CA LYS A 64 6.37 12.11 11.99
C LYS A 64 7.60 11.74 12.82
N GLY A 65 7.93 10.45 12.97
CA GLY A 65 9.09 10.00 13.76
C GLY A 65 9.04 10.42 15.24
N LEU A 66 7.83 10.67 15.77
CA LEU A 66 7.65 11.10 17.15
C LEU A 66 8.00 9.95 18.09
N THR A 67 8.75 10.23 19.14
CA THR A 67 9.10 9.26 20.19
C THR A 67 8.26 9.44 21.45
N ASP A 68 7.78 10.66 21.70
CA ASP A 68 6.93 11.01 22.83
C ASP A 68 5.47 10.57 22.62
N GLU A 69 4.96 9.75 23.55
CA GLU A 69 3.61 9.16 23.45
C GLU A 69 2.49 10.20 23.51
N THR A 70 2.64 11.26 24.31
CA THR A 70 1.64 12.33 24.40
C THR A 70 1.52 13.07 23.08
N ARG A 71 2.65 13.42 22.46
CA ARG A 71 2.68 14.05 21.14
C ARG A 71 2.14 13.13 20.05
N LYS A 72 2.46 11.83 20.08
CA LYS A 72 1.87 10.85 19.15
C LYS A 72 0.35 10.86 19.24
N LYS A 73 -0.20 10.83 20.46
CA LYS A 73 -1.65 10.85 20.68
C LYS A 73 -2.30 12.12 20.12
N ILE A 74 -1.76 13.29 20.45
CA ILE A 74 -2.28 14.59 19.97
C ILE A 74 -2.29 14.64 18.44
N GLU A 75 -1.22 14.17 17.80
CA GLU A 75 -1.09 14.20 16.34
C GLU A 75 -2.01 13.17 15.66
N ALA A 76 -2.22 12.01 16.29
CA ALA A 76 -3.19 11.03 15.83
C ALA A 76 -4.63 11.55 15.96
N GLU A 77 -5.00 12.11 17.10
CA GLU A 77 -6.33 12.72 17.33
C GLU A 77 -6.60 13.83 16.30
N LYS A 78 -5.63 14.72 16.09
CA LYS A 78 -5.74 15.78 15.08
C LYS A 78 -5.98 15.21 13.68
N PHE A 79 -5.24 14.17 13.28
CA PHE A 79 -5.44 13.54 11.98
C PHE A 79 -6.85 12.95 11.82
N LEU A 80 -7.38 12.31 12.87
CA LEU A 80 -8.73 11.74 12.86
C LEU A 80 -9.80 12.84 12.78
N ASP A 81 -9.66 13.90 13.57
CA ASP A 81 -10.57 15.05 13.60
C ASP A 81 -10.62 15.78 12.25
N ASP A 82 -9.45 16.07 11.67
CA ASP A 82 -9.32 16.75 10.37
C ASP A 82 -10.02 15.98 9.25
N LEU A 83 -10.14 14.66 9.40
CA LEU A 83 -10.78 13.77 8.44
C LEU A 83 -12.19 13.31 8.85
N SER A 84 -12.67 13.74 10.02
CA SER A 84 -13.94 13.30 10.63
C SER A 84 -14.06 11.77 10.70
N VAL A 85 -12.97 11.10 11.09
CA VAL A 85 -12.90 9.64 11.18
C VAL A 85 -13.39 9.18 12.54
N ASP A 86 -14.42 8.35 12.53
CA ASP A 86 -14.92 7.64 13.71
C ASP A 86 -14.16 6.32 13.85
N ILE A 87 -13.25 6.25 14.82
CA ILE A 87 -12.36 5.10 15.01
C ILE A 87 -13.13 3.81 15.32
N ASP A 88 -14.27 3.91 16.03
CA ASP A 88 -15.09 2.76 16.41
C ASP A 88 -15.80 2.13 15.21
N LYS A 89 -15.97 2.90 14.13
CA LYS A 89 -16.54 2.42 12.86
C LYS A 89 -15.47 2.06 11.84
N THR A 90 -14.20 2.30 12.15
CA THR A 90 -13.10 2.14 11.21
C THR A 90 -12.60 0.70 11.19
N LYS A 91 -12.28 0.22 10.00
CA LYS A 91 -11.68 -1.09 9.79
C LYS A 91 -10.17 -0.96 9.69
N ILE A 92 -9.46 -1.99 10.13
CA ILE A 92 -8.03 -2.16 9.88
C ILE A 92 -7.89 -3.36 8.95
N TRP A 93 -7.17 -3.18 7.85
CA TRP A 93 -6.77 -4.28 6.99
C TRP A 93 -5.46 -4.87 7.51
N GLU A 94 -5.54 -6.12 7.97
CA GLU A 94 -4.40 -6.85 8.51
C GLU A 94 -4.10 -8.07 7.62
N VAL A 95 -2.82 -8.31 7.38
CA VAL A 95 -2.35 -9.54 6.73
C VAL A 95 -1.64 -10.35 7.79
N GLU A 96 -2.19 -11.53 8.09
CA GLU A 96 -1.62 -12.45 9.09
C GLU A 96 -0.47 -13.32 8.52
N GLU A 97 -0.22 -13.26 7.22
CA GLU A 97 0.70 -14.14 6.51
C GLU A 97 2.13 -13.55 6.37
N LYS A 98 3.14 -14.42 6.35
CA LYS A 98 4.49 -14.03 5.93
C LYS A 98 4.46 -13.60 4.47
N ILE A 99 4.76 -12.32 4.24
CA ILE A 99 4.75 -11.71 2.91
C ILE A 99 6.03 -12.07 2.18
N SER A 100 5.92 -12.67 0.99
CA SER A 100 7.03 -12.86 0.07
C SER A 100 6.59 -12.61 -1.37
N VAL A 101 7.49 -12.03 -2.15
CA VAL A 101 7.38 -11.88 -3.60
C VAL A 101 8.62 -12.51 -4.20
N ASN A 102 8.43 -13.49 -5.08
CA ASN A 102 9.51 -14.17 -5.80
C ASN A 102 9.50 -13.68 -7.25
N ILE A 103 10.69 -13.44 -7.80
CA ILE A 103 10.87 -12.96 -9.17
C ILE A 103 11.67 -14.00 -9.95
N ASP A 104 11.08 -14.53 -11.02
CA ASP A 104 11.73 -15.42 -11.96
C ASP A 104 12.52 -14.60 -13.00
N LEU A 105 13.83 -14.47 -12.75
CA LEU A 105 14.75 -13.71 -13.60
C LEU A 105 14.88 -14.28 -15.03
N THR A 106 14.51 -15.54 -15.26
CA THR A 106 14.57 -16.14 -16.61
C THR A 106 13.46 -15.61 -17.52
N LYS A 107 12.29 -15.32 -16.93
CA LYS A 107 11.13 -14.71 -17.61
C LYS A 107 11.20 -13.20 -17.63
N GLU A 108 11.95 -12.60 -16.70
CA GLU A 108 12.10 -11.14 -16.65
C GLU A 108 12.81 -10.60 -17.90
N ARG A 109 13.83 -11.32 -18.42
CA ARG A 109 14.64 -10.89 -19.58
C ARG A 109 13.85 -10.64 -20.87
N THR A 110 12.65 -11.20 -21.01
CA THR A 110 11.80 -10.97 -22.19
C THR A 110 10.95 -9.71 -22.09
N ASN A 111 10.70 -9.19 -20.87
CA ASN A 111 9.80 -8.06 -20.60
C ASN A 111 10.48 -6.87 -19.88
N SER A 112 11.77 -6.97 -19.51
CA SER A 112 12.46 -6.10 -18.56
C SER A 112 12.98 -4.76 -19.07
N GLY A 113 12.84 -4.45 -20.37
CA GLY A 113 13.48 -3.25 -20.94
C GLY A 113 13.06 -1.92 -20.30
N ASN A 114 11.95 -1.88 -19.55
CA ASN A 114 11.35 -0.64 -19.07
C ASN A 114 10.89 -0.63 -17.61
N LYS A 115 11.14 -1.67 -16.81
CA LYS A 115 10.59 -1.68 -15.45
C LYS A 115 11.26 -0.64 -14.56
N LYS A 116 10.51 0.35 -14.05
CA LYS A 116 11.03 1.53 -13.34
C LYS A 116 10.49 1.60 -11.92
N TRP A 117 10.56 0.51 -11.17
CA TRP A 117 10.14 0.49 -9.77
C TRP A 117 10.83 1.56 -8.91
N TRP A 118 12.01 2.02 -9.30
CA TRP A 118 12.70 3.15 -8.64
C TRP A 118 12.09 4.53 -8.92
N LYS A 119 11.11 4.65 -9.82
CA LYS A 119 10.36 5.90 -10.07
C LYS A 119 9.10 6.05 -9.23
N ILE A 120 8.66 4.98 -8.58
CA ILE A 120 7.50 4.95 -7.68
C ILE A 120 7.74 5.83 -6.42
N TRP A 121 8.98 6.29 -6.22
CA TRP A 121 9.44 7.06 -5.05
C TRP A 121 9.50 8.57 -5.27
N LYS A 122 8.50 9.18 -5.92
CA LYS A 122 8.47 10.64 -6.10
C LYS A 122 7.69 11.36 -5.01
#